data_AF-A0A3A1PDZ7-F1
#
_entry.id   AF-A0A3A1PDZ7-F1
#
_cell.length_a   1.000
_cell.length_b   1.000
_cell.length_c   1.000
_cell.angle_alpha   90.00
_cell.angle_beta   90.00
_cell.angle_gamma   90.00
#
_symmetry.space_group_name_H-M   'P 1'
#
loop_
_entity.id
_entity.type
_entity.pdbx_description
1 polymer ?
#
loop_
_entity_poly.entity_id
_entity_poly.type
_entity_poly.pdbx_seq_one_letter_code
_entity_poly.pdbx_strand_id
1 'polypeptide(L)' 'MIEFVPYLLVLIGWQPADVDSSMSVAQSLHPSAVACERAGEQALAENAGAYRRYFCLLAPTQQDIEDLWQEQKP' A
#
# COMPACT_ATOMS: atom_id res chain seq x y z
N MET A 1 3.79 26.06 3.59
CA MET A 1 4.16 24.67 3.28
C MET A 1 2.88 24.00 2.84
N ILE A 2 2.80 23.46 1.62
CA ILE A 2 1.66 22.62 1.26
C ILE A 2 1.96 21.26 1.88
N GLU A 3 1.30 20.94 2.98
CA GLU A 3 1.25 19.57 3.52
C GLU A 3 0.47 18.73 2.51
N PHE A 4 1.19 17.96 1.70
CA PHE A 4 0.56 16.93 0.89
C PHE A 4 0.25 15.76 1.82
N VAL A 5 -1.04 15.43 1.96
CA VAL A 5 -1.43 14.19 2.63
C VAL A 5 -1.01 13.05 1.71
N PRO A 6 0.00 12.24 2.10
CA PRO A 6 0.51 11.22 1.20
C PRO A 6 -0.45 10.03 1.15
N TYR A 7 -0.42 9.32 0.03
CA TYR A 7 -1.16 8.07 -0.17
C TYR A 7 -0.16 6.92 -0.19
N LEU A 8 -0.44 5.87 0.58
CA LEU A 8 0.34 4.64 0.63
C LEU A 8 -0.18 3.68 -0.44
N LEU A 9 0.66 3.41 -1.43
CA LEU A 9 0.48 2.28 -2.34
C LEU A 9 0.99 1.02 -1.66
N VAL A 10 0.15 -0.01 -1.61
CA VAL A 10 0.52 -1.36 -1.17
C VAL A 10 0.29 -2.32 -2.33
N LEU A 11 1.35 -2.99 -2.77
CA LEU A 11 1.32 -4.02 -3.80
C LEU A 11 1.40 -5.39 -3.14
N ILE A 12 0.49 -6.29 -3.50
CA ILE A 12 0.46 -7.67 -3.00
C ILE A 12 0.72 -8.63 -4.16
N GLY A 13 1.76 -9.44 -4.00
CA GLY A 13 2.15 -10.52 -4.90
C GLY A 13 2.01 -11.89 -4.26
N TRP A 14 1.79 -12.92 -5.07
CA TRP A 14 1.91 -14.33 -4.68
C TRP A 14 1.99 -15.23 -5.92
N GLN A 15 2.55 -16.42 -5.76
CA GLN A 15 2.49 -17.50 -6.72
C GLN A 15 1.19 -18.30 -6.52
N PRO A 16 0.37 -18.52 -7.56
CA PRO A 16 -0.91 -19.24 -7.42
C PRO A 16 -0.78 -20.68 -6.94
N ALA A 17 0.35 -21.31 -7.24
CA ALA A 17 0.63 -22.68 -6.86
C ALA A 17 0.97 -22.83 -5.36
N ASP A 18 1.31 -21.73 -4.68
CA ASP A 18 1.71 -21.73 -3.27
C ASP A 18 1.47 -20.35 -2.64
N VAL A 19 0.20 -20.04 -2.37
CA VAL A 19 -0.19 -18.70 -1.89
C VAL A 19 0.45 -18.39 -0.53
N ASP A 20 0.43 -19.35 0.39
CA ASP A 20 0.80 -19.14 1.79
C ASP A 20 2.29 -18.84 1.96
N SER A 21 3.16 -19.53 1.21
CA SER A 21 4.62 -19.39 1.39
C SER A 21 5.23 -18.30 0.49
N SER A 22 4.53 -17.88 -0.57
CA SER A 22 5.07 -16.98 -1.59
C SER A 22 4.50 -15.55 -1.55
N MET A 23 3.61 -15.27 -0.60
CA MET A 23 3.01 -13.95 -0.46
C MET A 23 4.09 -12.89 -0.22
N SER A 24 4.04 -11.82 -1.00
CA SER A 24 4.97 -10.69 -0.93
C SER A 24 4.22 -9.38 -0.90
N VAL A 25 4.82 -8.39 -0.22
CA VAL A 25 4.28 -7.05 -0.11
C VAL A 25 5.36 -6.03 -0.44
N ALA A 26 5.03 -5.06 -1.27
CA ALA A 26 5.86 -3.88 -1.53
C ALA A 26 5.04 -2.61 -1.29
N GLN A 27 5.68 -1.53 -0.84
CA GLN A 27 4.98 -0.29 -0.48
C GLN A 27 5.72 0.97 -0.90
N SER A 28 4.98 2.01 -1.28
CA SER A 28 5.52 3.34 -1.66
C SER A 28 4.54 4.47 -1.35
N LEU A 29 5.06 5.70 -1.18
CA LEU A 29 4.24 6.89 -0.93
C LEU A 29 4.06 7.72 -2.21
N HIS A 30 2.85 8.23 -2.41
CA HIS A 30 2.45 9.04 -3.56
C HIS A 30 1.77 10.35 -3.09
N PRO A 31 1.88 11.44 -3.87
CA PRO A 31 1.39 12.76 -3.45
C PRO A 31 -0.13 12.95 -3.54
N SER A 32 -0.86 11.99 -4.14
CA SER A 32 -2.31 12.04 -4.29
C SER A 32 -2.90 10.66 -4.57
N ALA A 33 -4.21 10.50 -4.36
CA ALA A 33 -4.95 9.28 -4.69
C ALA A 33 -4.72 8.88 -6.15
N VAL A 34 -4.90 9.83 -7.08
CA VAL A 34 -4.76 9.57 -8.53
C VAL A 34 -3.35 9.10 -8.90
N ALA A 35 -2.31 9.67 -8.27
CA ALA A 35 -0.93 9.24 -8.51
C ALA A 35 -0.65 7.84 -7.95
N CYS A 36 -1.27 7.49 -6.82
CA CYS A 36 -1.19 6.15 -6.25
C CYS A 36 -1.87 5.12 -7.15
N GLU A 37 -3.13 5.35 -7.54
CA GLU A 37 -3.95 4.44 -8.34
C GLU A 37 -3.25 4.12 -9.68
N ARG A 38 -2.76 5.15 -10.36
CA ARG A 38 -2.03 4.98 -11.63
C ARG A 38 -0.77 4.13 -11.47
N ALA A 39 -0.02 4.34 -10.39
CA ALA A 39 1.19 3.55 -10.12
C ALA A 39 0.84 2.09 -9.79
N GLY A 40 -0.25 1.84 -9.07
CA GLY A 40 -0.77 0.50 -8.79
C GLY A 40 -1.20 -0.24 -10.07
N GLU A 41 -1.98 0.42 -10.93
CA GLU A 41 -2.39 -0.13 -12.23
C GLU A 41 -1.18 -0.47 -13.10
N GLN A 42 -0.22 0.45 -13.18
CA GLN A 42 1.02 0.25 -13.93
C GLN A 42 1.81 -0.94 -13.37
N ALA A 43 1.92 -1.06 -12.04
CA ALA A 43 2.63 -2.16 -11.40
C ALA A 43 1.99 -3.52 -11.73
N LEU A 44 0.66 -3.62 -11.77
CA LEU A 44 -0.03 -4.86 -12.19
C LEU A 44 0.21 -5.20 -13.66
N ALA A 45 0.27 -4.20 -14.54
CA ALA A 45 0.49 -4.40 -15.97
C ALA A 45 1.94 -4.81 -16.30
N GLU A 46 2.92 -4.21 -15.64
CA GLU A 46 4.33 -4.29 -16.06
C GLU A 46 5.15 -5.38 -15.37
N ASN A 47 4.75 -5.84 -14.17
CA ASN A 47 5.58 -6.75 -13.37
C ASN A 47 5.41 -8.25 -13.70
N ALA A 48 4.92 -8.60 -14.90
CA ALA A 48 4.80 -9.99 -15.39
C ALA A 48 4.16 -10.98 -14.38
N GLY A 49 3.19 -10.50 -13.58
CA GLY A 49 2.49 -11.31 -12.57
C GLY A 49 3.18 -11.41 -11.21
N ALA A 50 4.26 -10.65 -10.95
CA ALA A 50 4.86 -10.54 -9.62
C ALA A 50 3.86 -9.93 -8.62
N TYR A 51 3.06 -8.96 -9.04
CA TYR A 51 1.95 -8.39 -8.26
C TYR A 51 0.61 -8.81 -8.84
N ARG A 52 -0.38 -9.00 -7.97
CA ARG A 52 -1.73 -9.46 -8.32
C ARG A 52 -2.83 -8.53 -7.82
N ARG A 53 -2.57 -7.78 -6.76
CA ARG A 53 -3.49 -6.76 -6.22
C ARG A 53 -2.69 -5.55 -5.78
N TYR A 54 -3.34 -4.39 -5.80
CA TYR A 54 -2.83 -3.19 -5.16
C TYR A 54 -3.92 -2.55 -4.30
N PHE A 55 -3.51 -1.73 -3.35
CA PHE A 55 -4.36 -0.87 -2.54
C PHE A 55 -3.75 0.52 -2.50
N CYS A 56 -4.61 1.54 -2.59
CA CYS A 56 -4.25 2.93 -2.38
C CYS A 56 -4.98 3.46 -1.16
N LEU A 57 -4.21 3.70 -0.10
CA LEU A 57 -4.72 4.11 1.19
C LEU A 57 -4.23 5.51 1.51
N LEU A 58 -5.01 6.27 2.27
CA LEU A 58 -4.47 7.46 2.90
C LEU A 58 -3.34 7.03 3.86
N ALA A 59 -2.16 7.65 3.75
CA ALA A 59 -1.09 7.33 4.68
C ALA A 59 -1.53 7.76 6.10
N PRO A 60 -1.28 6.91 7.11
CA PRO A 60 -1.65 7.23 8.47
C PRO A 60 -0.93 8.52 8.90
N THR A 61 -1.69 9.41 9.51
CA THR A 61 -1.17 10.60 10.17
C THR A 61 -0.52 10.22 11.50
N GLN A 62 0.22 11.14 12.10
CA GLN A 62 0.74 10.94 13.44
C GLN A 62 -0.39 10.69 14.45
N GLN A 63 -1.52 11.37 14.32
CA GLN A 63 -2.69 11.16 15.18
C GLN A 63 -3.25 9.74 15.05
N ASP A 64 -3.38 9.22 13.81
CA ASP A 64 -3.87 7.85 13.59
C ASP A 64 -2.97 6.81 14.28
N ILE A 65 -1.65 7.04 14.31
CA ILE A 65 -0.69 6.17 15.00
C ILE A 65 -0.85 6.29 16.52
N GLU A 66 -1.01 7.51 17.04
CA GLU A 66 -1.21 7.75 18.47
C GLU A 66 -2.51 7.10 18.98
N ASP A 67 -3.59 7.19 18.21
CA ASP A 67 -4.88 6.58 18.54
C ASP A 67 -4.79 5.05 18.58
N LEU A 68 -4.16 4.43 17.57
CA LEU A 68 -3.91 2.97 17.53
C LEU A 68 -3.09 2.49 18.73
N TRP A 69 -2.12 3.27 19.20
CA TRP A 69 -1.33 2.94 20.39
C TRP A 69 -2.13 3.01 21.70
N GLN A 70 -3.14 3.86 21.79
CA GLN A 70 -4.02 3.91 22.98
C GLN A 70 -5.00 2.74 22.98
N GLU A 71 -5.51 2.31 21.82
CA GLU A 71 -6.41 1.16 21.70
C GLU A 71 -5.75 -0.17 22.10
N GLN A 72 -4.41 -0.27 22.00
CA GLN A 72 -3.65 -1.46 22.41
C GLN A 72 -3.22 -1.44 23.88
N LYS A 73 -3.57 -0.42 24.67
CA LYS A 73 -3.30 -0.44 26.11
C LYS A 73 -4.32 -1.36 26.81
N PRO A 74 -3.86 -2.34 27.61
CA PRO A 74 -4.73 -3.21 28.39
C PRO A 74 -5.53 -2.46 29.45
#